data_AF-A0A1B3NP90-F1
#
_entry.id   AF-A0A1B3NP90-F1
#
_cell.length_a   1.000
_cell.length_b   1.000
_cell.length_c   1.000
_cell.angle_alpha   90.00
_cell.angle_beta   90.00
_cell.angle_gamma   90.00
#
_symmetry.space_group_name_H-M   'P 1'
#
loop_
_entity.id
_entity.type
_entity.pdbx_description
1 polymer ?
#
loop_
_entity_poly.entity_id
_entity_poly.type
_entity_poly.pdbx_seq_one_letter_code
_entity_poly.pdbx_strand_id
1 'polypeptide(L)'
;MRRLSLLAFALALTTPALAAQESAPAPAPPYQLVRTLQSLQNEAAAGNRAAHAAQGKLLRDLEQAMAAQPPAVWDDPRNTRAAVQYVLSGGQPGPLAELVRRGEPAGLPKGLAEGALAYVMGDGARAKALLMPLDPAGLHEALAGHLALVQATLILRDDQKRALQLLDQARLAAPGSLVEEGALRRAVFIAAEINDLDRLEKATAQYMRRFDRSVYAEHFRQSFATGLVRFDIGRDPAKFPKLVATLRAFDREQQRAVLLIIARDALVRGRFEQARLAAEEVARIPGADQATVTRASLYRAASRIGIDRAGGAIDTLRKIDAARLPPEEKDILRTALRVAAEIVDAPMGGAQTPAPGATAEPADLDPRMKRLLSGAERSLAEAQKLLADPVFTPARSGDARP
;
A
#
# COMPACT_ATOMS: atom_id res chain seq x y z
N MET A 1 15.55 -110.70 -14.98
CA MET A 1 15.83 -109.85 -13.79
C MET A 1 16.36 -108.49 -14.26
N ARG A 2 15.92 -107.36 -13.66
CA ARG A 2 16.51 -105.98 -13.70
C ARG A 2 17.02 -105.47 -15.07
N ARG A 3 16.40 -104.46 -15.71
CA ARG A 3 16.48 -102.99 -15.45
C ARG A 3 15.39 -102.28 -16.30
N LEU A 4 14.80 -101.09 -16.04
CA LEU A 4 14.97 -99.97 -15.07
C LEU A 4 16.31 -99.19 -15.14
N SER A 5 16.38 -97.93 -15.60
CA SER A 5 15.36 -96.91 -15.99
C SER A 5 15.99 -95.91 -17.01
N LEU A 6 15.46 -94.76 -17.47
CA LEU A 6 14.26 -93.91 -17.22
C LEU A 6 14.09 -92.91 -18.41
N LEU A 7 12.94 -92.25 -18.62
CA LEU A 7 12.81 -91.04 -19.48
C LEU A 7 11.75 -90.08 -18.92
N ALA A 8 12.13 -88.84 -18.60
CA ALA A 8 11.26 -87.85 -17.95
C ALA A 8 10.75 -86.81 -18.94
N PHE A 9 9.44 -86.52 -18.91
CA PHE A 9 8.79 -85.52 -19.75
C PHE A 9 8.47 -84.28 -18.90
N ALA A 10 9.14 -83.16 -19.17
CA ALA A 10 8.95 -81.92 -18.42
C ALA A 10 7.82 -81.08 -19.05
N LEU A 11 6.68 -80.99 -18.37
CA LEU A 11 5.57 -80.13 -18.77
C LEU A 11 5.78 -78.72 -18.18
N ALA A 12 6.14 -77.74 -19.02
CA ALA A 12 6.29 -76.36 -18.60
C ALA A 12 4.91 -75.66 -18.56
N LEU A 13 4.38 -75.46 -17.35
CA LEU A 13 3.20 -74.64 -17.10
C LEU A 13 3.59 -73.16 -17.12
N THR A 14 3.21 -72.45 -18.18
CA THR A 14 3.33 -70.99 -18.28
C THR A 14 2.20 -70.32 -17.51
N THR A 15 2.48 -69.85 -16.29
CA THR A 15 1.58 -68.98 -15.54
C THR A 15 1.69 -67.54 -16.07
N PRO A 16 0.59 -66.90 -16.54
CA PRO A 16 0.62 -65.49 -16.85
C PRO A 16 0.61 -64.69 -15.54
N ALA A 17 1.74 -64.06 -15.22
CA ALA A 17 1.77 -63.08 -14.16
C ALA A 17 0.92 -61.87 -14.58
N LEU A 18 -0.26 -61.70 -13.98
CA LEU A 18 -0.95 -60.41 -14.01
C LEU A 18 -0.04 -59.41 -13.32
N ALA A 19 0.60 -58.54 -14.10
CA ALA A 19 1.20 -57.33 -13.57
C ALA A 19 0.07 -56.50 -12.97
N ALA A 20 -0.02 -56.48 -11.64
CA ALA A 20 -0.84 -55.51 -10.92
C ALA A 20 -0.26 -54.14 -11.26
N GLN A 21 -0.88 -53.46 -12.22
CA GLN A 21 -0.47 -52.14 -12.65
C GLN A 21 -0.80 -51.21 -11.47
N GLU A 22 0.22 -50.90 -10.68
CA GLU A 22 0.12 -50.13 -9.45
C GLU A 22 -0.39 -48.73 -9.83
N SER A 23 -1.71 -48.56 -9.70
CA SER A 23 -2.41 -47.36 -10.16
C SER A 23 -1.83 -46.17 -9.41
N ALA A 24 -1.13 -45.29 -10.15
CA ALA A 24 -0.56 -44.09 -9.58
C ALA A 24 -1.64 -43.37 -8.76
N PRO A 25 -1.36 -42.97 -7.51
CA PRO A 25 -2.37 -42.44 -6.61
C PRO A 25 -3.09 -41.26 -7.28
N ALA A 26 -4.42 -41.31 -7.27
CA ALA A 26 -5.24 -40.32 -7.97
C ALA A 26 -4.84 -38.89 -7.54
N PRO A 27 -4.68 -37.95 -8.49
CA PRO A 27 -4.19 -36.62 -8.18
C PRO A 27 -5.12 -35.95 -7.17
N ALA A 28 -4.54 -35.38 -6.11
CA ALA A 28 -5.31 -34.78 -5.02
C ALA A 28 -6.33 -33.76 -5.56
N PRO A 29 -7.59 -33.79 -5.07
CA PRO A 29 -8.64 -32.95 -5.63
C PRO A 29 -8.34 -31.45 -5.43
N PRO A 30 -8.83 -30.56 -6.33
CA PRO A 30 -8.54 -29.12 -6.32
C PRO A 30 -8.63 -28.44 -4.94
N TYR A 31 -9.61 -28.78 -4.10
CA TYR A 31 -9.72 -28.17 -2.76
C TYR A 31 -8.55 -28.51 -1.83
N GLN A 32 -7.92 -29.68 -1.97
CA GLN A 32 -6.72 -30.05 -1.20
C GLN A 32 -5.48 -29.34 -1.74
N LEU A 33 -5.35 -29.25 -3.07
CA LEU A 33 -4.28 -28.51 -3.74
C LEU A 33 -4.25 -27.04 -3.29
N VAL A 34 -5.41 -26.38 -3.27
CA VAL A 34 -5.52 -24.98 -2.83
C VAL A 34 -5.26 -24.82 -1.33
N ARG A 35 -5.62 -25.80 -0.49
CA ARG A 35 -5.25 -25.78 0.93
C ARG A 35 -3.72 -25.80 1.12
N THR A 36 -2.98 -26.54 0.30
CA THR A 36 -1.50 -26.50 0.31
C THR A 36 -0.97 -25.11 -0.08
N LEU A 37 -1.56 -24.46 -1.08
CA LEU A 37 -1.23 -23.08 -1.46
C LEU A 37 -1.52 -22.08 -0.31
N GLN A 38 -2.67 -22.20 0.34
CA GLN A 38 -3.02 -21.36 1.50
C GLN A 38 -2.00 -21.49 2.63
N SER A 39 -1.59 -22.72 2.99
CA SER A 39 -0.56 -22.94 4.01
C SER A 39 0.74 -22.21 3.67
N LEU A 40 1.23 -22.37 2.43
CA LEU A 40 2.44 -21.71 1.95
C LEU A 40 2.33 -20.17 1.95
N GLN A 41 1.16 -19.64 1.58
CA GLN A 41 0.88 -18.19 1.61
C GLN A 41 0.81 -17.64 3.04
N ASN A 42 0.26 -18.41 3.98
CA ASN A 42 0.21 -18.03 5.39
C ASN A 42 1.62 -18.07 6.03
N GLU A 43 2.46 -19.03 5.65
CA GLU A 43 3.88 -19.04 6.02
C GLU A 43 4.63 -17.81 5.49
N ALA A 44 4.37 -17.38 4.25
CA ALA A 44 4.93 -16.14 3.70
C ALA A 44 4.45 -14.89 4.49
N ALA A 45 3.17 -14.84 4.87
CA ALA A 45 2.64 -13.78 5.75
C ALA A 45 3.27 -13.80 7.16
N ALA A 46 3.68 -14.97 7.66
CA ALA A 46 4.46 -15.13 8.89
C ALA A 46 5.97 -14.88 8.74
N GLY A 47 6.46 -14.62 7.52
CA GLY A 47 7.84 -14.26 7.22
C GLY A 47 8.73 -15.34 6.61
N ASN A 48 8.19 -16.52 6.26
CA ASN A 48 8.96 -17.56 5.59
C ASN A 48 9.30 -17.16 4.14
N ARG A 49 10.54 -16.70 3.94
CA ARG A 49 11.08 -16.32 2.62
C ARG A 49 11.19 -17.51 1.65
N ALA A 50 11.43 -18.73 2.16
CA ALA A 50 11.48 -19.92 1.31
C ALA A 50 10.08 -20.31 0.81
N ALA A 51 9.05 -20.18 1.65
CA ALA A 51 7.66 -20.37 1.24
C ALA A 51 7.25 -19.37 0.14
N HIS A 52 7.57 -18.08 0.33
CA HIS A 52 7.34 -17.06 -0.69
C HIS A 52 8.06 -17.36 -2.02
N ALA A 53 9.32 -17.82 -1.97
CA ALA A 53 10.06 -18.20 -3.17
C ALA A 53 9.46 -19.44 -3.87
N ALA A 54 8.96 -20.41 -3.11
CA ALA A 54 8.33 -21.62 -3.65
C ALA A 54 6.94 -21.38 -4.27
N GLN A 55 6.22 -20.34 -3.85
CA GLN A 55 4.83 -20.06 -4.27
C GLN A 55 4.66 -20.00 -5.79
N GLY A 56 5.59 -19.35 -6.50
CA GLY A 56 5.53 -19.24 -7.96
C GLY A 56 5.66 -20.58 -8.69
N LYS A 57 6.39 -21.55 -8.12
CA LYS A 57 6.44 -22.91 -8.66
C LYS A 57 5.16 -23.67 -8.33
N LEU A 58 4.73 -23.64 -7.06
CA LEU A 58 3.51 -24.32 -6.62
C LEU A 58 2.30 -23.91 -7.47
N LEU A 59 2.13 -22.61 -7.74
CA LEU A 59 1.04 -22.13 -8.59
C LEU A 59 1.00 -22.79 -9.98
N ARG A 60 2.15 -23.06 -10.61
CA ARG A 60 2.23 -23.76 -11.91
C ARG A 60 1.99 -25.26 -11.78
N ASP A 61 2.53 -25.89 -10.73
CA ASP A 61 2.29 -27.31 -10.44
C ASP A 61 0.79 -27.56 -10.21
N LEU A 62 0.10 -26.65 -9.51
CA LEU A 62 -1.33 -26.72 -9.27
C LEU A 62 -2.17 -26.50 -10.53
N GLU A 63 -1.72 -25.67 -11.48
CA GLU A 63 -2.40 -25.49 -12.77
C GLU A 63 -2.51 -26.83 -13.51
N GLN A 64 -1.37 -27.53 -13.63
CA GLN A 64 -1.27 -28.82 -14.31
C GLN A 64 -2.10 -29.89 -13.58
N ALA A 65 -2.02 -29.94 -12.24
CA ALA A 65 -2.77 -30.88 -11.43
C ALA A 65 -4.29 -30.62 -11.43
N MET A 66 -4.74 -29.38 -11.67
CA MET A 66 -6.17 -29.05 -11.90
C MET A 66 -6.60 -29.38 -13.33
N ALA A 67 -5.78 -29.06 -14.34
CA ALA A 67 -6.09 -29.36 -15.74
C ALA A 67 -6.22 -30.87 -16.01
N ALA A 68 -5.51 -31.70 -15.24
CA ALA A 68 -5.57 -33.17 -15.30
C ALA A 68 -6.81 -33.79 -14.60
N GLN A 69 -7.68 -33.00 -13.95
CA GLN A 69 -8.82 -33.55 -13.20
C GLN A 69 -9.95 -34.05 -14.13
N PRO A 70 -10.51 -35.25 -13.90
CA PRO A 70 -11.70 -35.73 -14.61
C PRO A 70 -12.89 -34.76 -14.47
N PRO A 71 -13.77 -34.63 -15.47
CA PRO A 71 -14.92 -33.72 -15.42
C PRO A 71 -15.77 -33.85 -14.16
N ALA A 72 -16.05 -35.08 -13.70
CA ALA A 72 -16.88 -35.36 -12.53
C ALA A 72 -16.29 -34.85 -11.20
N VAL A 73 -14.99 -34.53 -11.13
CA VAL A 73 -14.39 -33.90 -9.94
C VAL A 73 -14.94 -32.48 -9.73
N TRP A 74 -15.36 -31.81 -10.81
CA TRP A 74 -15.85 -30.44 -10.79
C TRP A 74 -17.34 -30.30 -10.46
N ASP A 75 -18.07 -31.42 -10.38
CA ASP A 75 -19.45 -31.44 -9.87
C ASP A 75 -19.49 -31.17 -8.35
N ASP A 76 -18.37 -31.37 -7.64
CA ASP A 76 -18.21 -31.01 -6.22
C ASP A 76 -17.97 -29.49 -6.06
N PRO A 77 -18.89 -28.76 -5.39
CA PRO A 77 -18.74 -27.33 -5.16
C PRO A 77 -17.46 -26.92 -4.40
N ARG A 78 -16.81 -27.82 -3.67
CA ARG A 78 -15.50 -27.54 -3.04
C ARG A 78 -14.42 -27.30 -4.09
N ASN A 79 -14.47 -28.02 -5.20
CA ASN A 79 -13.48 -27.91 -6.28
C ASN A 79 -13.72 -26.66 -7.14
N THR A 80 -14.97 -26.33 -7.45
CA THR A 80 -15.30 -25.07 -8.16
C THR A 80 -14.89 -23.84 -7.35
N ARG A 81 -15.14 -23.84 -6.02
CA ARG A 81 -14.63 -22.80 -5.12
C ARG A 81 -13.09 -22.75 -5.11
N ALA A 82 -12.44 -23.90 -5.11
CA ALA A 82 -10.97 -23.98 -5.17
C ALA A 82 -10.41 -23.37 -6.47
N ALA A 83 -11.02 -23.63 -7.64
CA ALA A 83 -10.59 -23.02 -8.89
C ALA A 83 -10.69 -21.47 -8.87
N VAL A 84 -11.80 -20.92 -8.35
CA VAL A 84 -11.94 -19.47 -8.16
C VAL A 84 -10.87 -18.94 -7.20
N GLN A 85 -10.68 -19.58 -6.04
CA GLN A 85 -9.71 -19.13 -5.05
C GLN A 85 -8.28 -19.17 -5.62
N TYR A 86 -7.90 -20.26 -6.29
CA TYR A 86 -6.60 -20.41 -6.94
C TYR A 86 -6.30 -19.26 -7.89
N VAL A 87 -7.24 -18.91 -8.76
CA VAL A 87 -7.12 -17.78 -9.70
C VAL A 87 -7.00 -16.44 -8.95
N LEU A 88 -7.86 -16.18 -7.96
CA LEU A 88 -7.78 -14.94 -7.16
C LEU A 88 -6.50 -14.84 -6.30
N SER A 89 -5.88 -15.98 -5.97
CA SER A 89 -4.57 -16.07 -5.29
C SER A 89 -3.36 -15.92 -6.23
N GLY A 90 -3.57 -15.58 -7.51
CA GLY A 90 -2.51 -15.39 -8.51
C GLY A 90 -2.18 -16.63 -9.35
N GLY A 91 -3.05 -17.64 -9.32
CA GLY A 91 -3.00 -18.80 -10.21
C GLY A 91 -3.35 -18.46 -11.66
N GLN A 92 -2.96 -19.34 -12.58
CA GLN A 92 -3.27 -19.17 -14.00
C GLN A 92 -4.77 -19.38 -14.27
N PRO A 93 -5.36 -18.64 -15.23
CA PRO A 93 -6.81 -18.68 -15.46
C PRO A 93 -7.30 -19.98 -16.12
N GLY A 94 -6.40 -20.77 -16.73
CA GLY A 94 -6.74 -21.92 -17.59
C GLY A 94 -7.80 -22.89 -17.02
N PRO A 95 -7.59 -23.46 -15.81
CA PRO A 95 -8.57 -24.38 -15.21
C PRO A 95 -9.95 -23.75 -15.02
N LEU A 96 -10.02 -22.50 -14.54
CA LEU A 96 -11.30 -21.81 -14.31
C LEU A 96 -11.98 -21.40 -15.62
N ALA A 97 -11.20 -21.00 -16.63
CA ALA A 97 -11.70 -20.65 -17.95
C ALA A 97 -12.34 -21.86 -18.65
N GLU A 98 -11.73 -23.05 -18.54
CA GLU A 98 -12.28 -24.29 -19.08
C GLU A 98 -13.58 -24.71 -18.36
N LEU A 99 -13.70 -24.47 -17.06
CA LEU A 99 -14.96 -24.70 -16.33
C LEU A 99 -16.08 -23.79 -16.83
N VAL A 100 -15.82 -22.48 -16.88
CA VAL A 100 -16.79 -21.48 -17.38
C VAL A 100 -17.19 -21.77 -18.83
N ARG A 101 -16.27 -22.26 -19.68
CA ARG A 101 -16.57 -22.68 -21.06
C ARG A 101 -17.50 -23.88 -21.15
N ARG A 102 -17.51 -24.76 -20.14
CA ARG A 102 -18.42 -25.93 -20.06
C ARG A 102 -19.79 -25.58 -19.46
N GLY A 103 -19.88 -24.50 -18.71
CA GLY A 103 -21.13 -24.01 -18.10
C GLY A 103 -20.88 -23.23 -16.81
N GLU A 104 -21.96 -22.91 -16.10
CA GLU A 104 -21.88 -22.29 -14.77
C GLU A 104 -21.33 -23.31 -13.75
N PRO A 105 -20.20 -23.06 -13.06
CA PRO A 105 -19.61 -24.06 -12.18
C PRO A 105 -20.48 -24.34 -10.95
N ALA A 106 -20.66 -25.62 -10.62
CA ALA A 106 -21.52 -26.09 -9.55
C ALA A 106 -21.31 -25.36 -8.20
N GLY A 107 -22.41 -24.87 -7.62
CA GLY A 107 -22.44 -24.28 -6.28
C GLY A 107 -21.69 -22.95 -6.12
N LEU A 108 -21.44 -22.22 -7.20
CA LEU A 108 -20.99 -20.82 -7.16
C LEU A 108 -22.16 -19.85 -7.36
N PRO A 109 -22.11 -18.64 -6.76
CA PRO A 109 -22.99 -17.55 -7.15
C PRO A 109 -22.75 -17.12 -8.59
N LYS A 110 -23.82 -16.73 -9.27
CA LYS A 110 -23.78 -16.28 -10.66
C LYS A 110 -22.83 -15.12 -10.88
N GLY A 111 -22.01 -15.23 -11.93
CA GLY A 111 -21.01 -14.22 -12.30
C GLY A 111 -19.72 -14.26 -11.49
N LEU A 112 -19.61 -15.03 -10.39
CA LEU A 112 -18.37 -15.07 -9.58
C LEU A 112 -17.17 -15.62 -10.36
N ALA A 113 -17.35 -16.73 -11.07
CA ALA A 113 -16.28 -17.35 -11.87
C ALA A 113 -15.86 -16.46 -13.05
N GLU A 114 -16.81 -15.93 -13.81
CA GLU A 114 -16.54 -14.99 -14.91
C GLU A 114 -15.89 -13.69 -14.43
N GLY A 115 -16.35 -13.15 -13.30
CA GLY A 115 -15.80 -11.92 -12.72
C GLY A 115 -14.37 -12.12 -12.21
N ALA A 116 -14.07 -13.28 -11.61
CA ALA A 116 -12.71 -13.65 -11.22
C ALA A 116 -11.78 -13.80 -12.43
N LEU A 117 -12.25 -14.40 -13.53
CA LEU A 117 -11.51 -14.45 -14.80
C LEU A 117 -11.29 -13.05 -15.37
N ALA A 118 -12.32 -12.22 -15.48
CA ALA A 118 -12.21 -10.85 -15.96
C ALA A 118 -11.19 -10.04 -15.15
N TYR A 119 -11.18 -10.20 -13.82
CA TYR A 119 -10.22 -9.53 -12.93
C TYR A 119 -8.77 -9.91 -13.24
N VAL A 120 -8.44 -11.21 -13.32
CA VAL A 120 -7.05 -11.64 -13.58
C VAL A 120 -6.61 -11.40 -15.03
N MET A 121 -7.55 -11.36 -15.98
CA MET A 121 -7.28 -11.02 -17.37
C MET A 121 -7.17 -9.50 -17.62
N GLY A 122 -7.36 -8.67 -16.59
CA GLY A 122 -7.22 -7.21 -16.67
C GLY A 122 -8.46 -6.45 -17.14
N ASP A 123 -9.59 -7.12 -17.40
CA ASP A 123 -10.87 -6.49 -17.71
C ASP A 123 -11.57 -6.01 -16.43
N GLY A 124 -11.04 -4.91 -15.88
CA GLY A 124 -11.55 -4.30 -14.65
C GLY A 124 -13.01 -3.83 -14.75
N ALA A 125 -13.48 -3.47 -15.94
CA ALA A 125 -14.85 -3.01 -16.15
C ALA A 125 -15.84 -4.17 -16.02
N ARG A 126 -15.59 -5.30 -16.72
CA ARG A 126 -16.41 -6.51 -16.59
C ARG A 126 -16.28 -7.13 -15.21
N ALA A 127 -15.07 -7.16 -14.64
CA ALA A 127 -14.85 -7.64 -13.28
C ALA A 127 -15.68 -6.85 -12.26
N LYS A 128 -15.68 -5.52 -12.34
CA LYS A 128 -16.50 -4.65 -11.48
C LYS A 128 -18.00 -4.92 -11.67
N ALA A 129 -18.48 -5.03 -12.91
CA ALA A 129 -19.89 -5.31 -13.19
C ALA A 129 -20.37 -6.66 -12.64
N LEU A 130 -19.54 -7.70 -12.69
CA LEU A 130 -19.88 -9.05 -12.23
C LEU A 130 -19.65 -9.28 -10.73
N LEU A 131 -18.60 -8.69 -10.15
CA LEU A 131 -18.21 -8.96 -8.77
C LEU A 131 -18.83 -8.00 -7.75
N MET A 132 -19.08 -6.72 -8.10
CA MET A 132 -19.63 -5.75 -7.13
C MET A 132 -21.05 -6.06 -6.61
N PRO A 133 -21.97 -6.72 -7.38
CA PRO A 133 -23.27 -7.13 -6.87
C PRO A 133 -23.22 -8.27 -5.84
N LEU A 134 -22.10 -8.97 -5.71
CA LEU A 134 -21.96 -10.11 -4.80
C LEU A 134 -21.62 -9.62 -3.37
N ASP A 135 -22.33 -10.10 -2.37
CA ASP A 135 -22.00 -9.84 -0.95
C ASP A 135 -20.94 -10.84 -0.45
N PRO A 136 -19.74 -10.40 -0.02
CA PRO A 136 -18.75 -11.27 0.60
C PRO A 136 -19.26 -11.99 1.85
N ALA A 137 -20.17 -11.40 2.62
CA ALA A 137 -20.70 -12.02 3.84
C ALA A 137 -21.67 -13.19 3.56
N GLY A 138 -22.27 -13.23 2.37
CA GLY A 138 -23.08 -14.35 1.89
C GLY A 138 -22.27 -15.48 1.24
N LEU A 139 -20.95 -15.34 1.10
CA LEU A 139 -20.09 -16.37 0.51
C LEU A 139 -19.54 -17.35 1.53
N HIS A 140 -19.23 -18.55 1.05
CA HIS A 140 -18.42 -19.53 1.78
C HIS A 140 -17.06 -18.92 2.19
N GLU A 141 -16.64 -19.18 3.44
CA GLU A 141 -15.43 -18.64 4.10
C GLU A 141 -14.17 -18.58 3.20
N ALA A 142 -13.83 -19.67 2.52
CA ALA A 142 -12.73 -19.77 1.57
C ALA A 142 -12.67 -18.65 0.49
N LEU A 143 -13.82 -18.09 0.11
CA LEU A 143 -13.94 -17.07 -0.94
C LEU A 143 -14.27 -15.67 -0.42
N ALA A 144 -14.96 -15.55 0.72
CA ALA A 144 -15.40 -14.26 1.28
C ALA A 144 -14.26 -13.23 1.36
N GLY A 145 -13.13 -13.61 1.95
CA GLY A 145 -11.95 -12.73 2.07
C GLY A 145 -11.34 -12.32 0.74
N HIS A 146 -11.26 -13.25 -0.22
CA HIS A 146 -10.69 -13.01 -1.55
C HIS A 146 -11.59 -12.06 -2.37
N LEU A 147 -12.91 -12.29 -2.37
CA LEU A 147 -13.87 -11.41 -3.04
C LEU A 147 -13.78 -9.98 -2.48
N ALA A 148 -13.84 -9.81 -1.15
CA ALA A 148 -13.79 -8.50 -0.53
C ALA A 148 -12.50 -7.74 -0.85
N LEU A 149 -11.35 -8.44 -0.87
CA LEU A 149 -10.06 -7.86 -1.25
C LEU A 149 -10.01 -7.44 -2.73
N VAL A 150 -10.64 -8.21 -3.63
CA VAL A 150 -10.74 -7.90 -5.06
C VAL A 150 -11.69 -6.72 -5.31
N GLN A 151 -12.89 -6.74 -4.72
CA GLN A 151 -13.85 -5.62 -4.79
C GLN A 151 -13.23 -4.31 -4.31
N ALA A 152 -12.51 -4.33 -3.18
CA ALA A 152 -11.77 -3.17 -2.67
C ALA A 152 -10.71 -2.66 -3.66
N THR A 153 -10.11 -3.54 -4.44
CA THR A 153 -9.13 -3.19 -5.49
C THR A 153 -9.83 -2.52 -6.68
N LEU A 154 -10.97 -3.08 -7.11
CA LEU A 154 -11.73 -2.63 -8.27
C LEU A 154 -12.34 -1.23 -8.11
N ILE A 155 -12.72 -0.84 -6.88
CA ILE A 155 -13.33 0.47 -6.61
C ILE A 155 -12.36 1.47 -5.95
N LEU A 156 -11.08 1.11 -5.79
CA LEU A 156 -10.10 1.88 -5.04
C LEU A 156 -10.00 3.36 -5.45
N ARG A 157 -10.18 3.65 -6.75
CA ARG A 157 -10.14 5.00 -7.31
C ARG A 157 -11.50 5.72 -7.32
N ASP A 158 -12.59 4.97 -7.17
CA ASP A 158 -13.96 5.47 -7.30
C ASP A 158 -14.55 5.82 -5.92
N ASP A 159 -14.34 4.94 -4.93
CA ASP A 159 -14.79 5.13 -3.55
C ASP A 159 -13.81 4.48 -2.56
N GLN A 160 -12.89 5.31 -2.08
CA GLN A 160 -11.90 4.92 -1.08
C GLN A 160 -12.54 4.54 0.27
N LYS A 161 -13.68 5.13 0.65
CA LYS A 161 -14.35 4.81 1.93
C LYS A 161 -15.02 3.44 1.86
N ARG A 162 -15.68 3.11 0.74
CA ARG A 162 -16.23 1.76 0.51
C ARG A 162 -15.13 0.73 0.31
N ALA A 163 -14.04 1.08 -0.38
CA ALA A 163 -12.86 0.20 -0.48
C ALA A 163 -12.34 -0.17 0.93
N LEU A 164 -12.23 0.80 1.84
CA LEU A 164 -11.82 0.56 3.21
C LEU A 164 -12.76 -0.39 3.98
N GLN A 165 -14.08 -0.27 3.82
CA GLN A 165 -15.06 -1.20 4.41
C GLN A 165 -14.90 -2.63 3.87
N LEU A 166 -14.62 -2.78 2.58
CA LEU A 166 -14.36 -4.08 1.96
C LEU A 166 -13.03 -4.68 2.45
N LEU A 167 -12.00 -3.87 2.69
CA LEU A 167 -10.77 -4.33 3.34
C LEU A 167 -11.00 -4.77 4.79
N ASP A 168 -11.94 -4.14 5.53
CA ASP A 168 -12.38 -4.62 6.85
C ASP A 168 -13.05 -6.00 6.76
N GLN A 169 -13.94 -6.20 5.79
CA GLN A 169 -14.54 -7.52 5.54
C GLN A 169 -13.47 -8.57 5.19
N ALA A 170 -12.52 -8.22 4.32
CA ALA A 170 -11.44 -9.12 3.91
C ALA A 170 -10.59 -9.63 5.09
N ARG A 171 -10.16 -8.74 6.00
CA ARG A 171 -9.38 -9.11 7.19
C ARG A 171 -10.19 -9.90 8.23
N LEU A 172 -11.50 -9.67 8.33
CA LEU A 172 -12.38 -10.38 9.26
C LEU A 172 -12.73 -11.78 8.75
N ALA A 173 -12.87 -11.96 7.44
CA ALA A 173 -13.17 -13.24 6.81
C ALA A 173 -11.97 -14.20 6.72
N ALA A 174 -10.73 -13.68 6.74
CA ALA A 174 -9.52 -14.49 6.57
C ALA A 174 -8.37 -14.11 7.55
N PRO A 175 -8.61 -14.15 8.88
CA PRO A 175 -7.62 -13.74 9.87
C PRO A 175 -6.37 -14.64 9.87
N GLY A 176 -5.20 -14.05 10.09
CA GLY A 176 -3.90 -14.72 10.09
C GLY A 176 -3.38 -15.11 8.69
N SER A 177 -4.11 -14.77 7.63
CA SER A 177 -3.74 -15.12 6.26
C SER A 177 -3.07 -13.98 5.50
N LEU A 178 -2.54 -14.31 4.31
CA LEU A 178 -2.06 -13.33 3.33
C LEU A 178 -3.16 -12.34 2.87
N VAL A 179 -4.44 -12.71 2.96
CA VAL A 179 -5.57 -11.81 2.69
C VAL A 179 -5.70 -10.74 3.78
N GLU A 180 -5.52 -11.08 5.07
CA GLU A 180 -5.48 -10.08 6.15
C GLU A 180 -4.25 -9.16 5.99
N GLU A 181 -3.06 -9.72 5.70
CA GLU A 181 -1.83 -8.93 5.45
C GLU A 181 -2.07 -7.90 4.35
N GLY A 182 -2.54 -8.36 3.19
CA GLY A 182 -2.77 -7.51 2.02
C GLY A 182 -3.87 -6.48 2.26
N ALA A 183 -4.91 -6.85 3.02
CA ALA A 183 -5.99 -5.94 3.38
C ALA A 183 -5.53 -4.82 4.33
N LEU A 184 -4.82 -5.16 5.42
CA LEU A 184 -4.29 -4.18 6.36
C LEU A 184 -3.26 -3.26 5.69
N ARG A 185 -2.35 -3.83 4.90
CA ARG A 185 -1.31 -3.07 4.18
C ARG A 185 -1.92 -2.03 3.23
N ARG A 186 -2.98 -2.38 2.51
CA ARG A 186 -3.73 -1.44 1.64
C ARG A 186 -4.53 -0.43 2.46
N ALA A 187 -5.19 -0.86 3.54
CA ALA A 187 -6.01 -0.01 4.38
C ALA A 187 -5.22 1.14 5.02
N VAL A 188 -3.96 0.91 5.38
CA VAL A 188 -3.04 1.95 5.87
C VAL A 188 -2.86 3.07 4.84
N PHE A 189 -2.52 2.75 3.60
CA PHE A 189 -2.28 3.77 2.57
C PHE A 189 -3.53 4.54 2.17
N ILE A 190 -4.69 3.89 2.14
CA ILE A 190 -5.95 4.57 1.82
C ILE A 190 -6.38 5.49 2.97
N ALA A 191 -6.28 5.02 4.23
CA ALA A 191 -6.56 5.86 5.40
C ALA A 191 -5.62 7.07 5.49
N ALA A 192 -4.35 6.86 5.12
CA ALA A 192 -3.37 7.93 4.95
C ALA A 192 -3.79 8.94 3.86
N GLU A 193 -4.17 8.46 2.68
CA GLU A 193 -4.56 9.30 1.54
C GLU A 193 -5.79 10.17 1.82
N ILE A 194 -6.82 9.61 2.49
CA ILE A 194 -8.05 10.36 2.87
C ILE A 194 -7.94 11.12 4.21
N ASN A 195 -6.75 11.14 4.83
CA ASN A 195 -6.48 11.79 6.13
C ASN A 195 -7.35 11.27 7.31
N ASP A 196 -7.73 9.98 7.27
CA ASP A 196 -8.41 9.27 8.36
C ASP A 196 -7.37 8.74 9.37
N LEU A 197 -6.96 9.61 10.28
CA LEU A 197 -5.87 9.34 11.22
C LEU A 197 -6.21 8.30 12.30
N ASP A 198 -7.48 8.18 12.68
CA ASP A 198 -7.92 7.14 13.61
C ASP A 198 -7.77 5.75 13.00
N ARG A 199 -8.14 5.62 11.72
CA ARG A 199 -8.06 4.36 11.01
C ARG A 199 -6.63 4.05 10.56
N LEU A 200 -5.84 5.07 10.23
CA LEU A 200 -4.40 4.96 9.99
C LEU A 200 -3.65 4.39 11.21
N GLU A 201 -3.88 4.95 12.40
CA GLU A 201 -3.27 4.48 13.66
C GLU A 201 -3.64 3.01 13.91
N LYS A 202 -4.94 2.70 13.89
CA LYS A 202 -5.46 1.35 14.17
C LYS A 202 -4.97 0.31 13.16
N ALA A 203 -4.99 0.62 11.87
CA ALA A 203 -4.55 -0.30 10.82
C ALA A 203 -3.03 -0.55 10.89
N THR A 204 -2.23 0.50 11.11
CA THR A 204 -0.77 0.39 11.26
C THR A 204 -0.39 -0.41 12.52
N ALA A 205 -1.04 -0.14 13.66
CA ALA A 205 -0.82 -0.89 14.89
C ALA A 205 -1.23 -2.37 14.76
N GLN A 206 -2.36 -2.67 14.10
CA GLN A 206 -2.78 -4.04 13.83
C GLN A 206 -1.81 -4.76 12.87
N TYR A 207 -1.35 -4.07 11.82
CA TYR A 207 -0.38 -4.63 10.87
C TYR A 207 0.93 -5.00 11.58
N MET A 208 1.54 -4.05 12.30
CA MET A 208 2.80 -4.30 13.00
C MET A 208 2.67 -5.39 14.06
N ARG A 209 1.57 -5.44 14.82
CA ARG A 209 1.37 -6.49 15.84
C ARG A 209 1.24 -7.91 15.25
N ARG A 210 0.78 -8.06 14.00
CA ARG A 210 0.50 -9.38 13.40
C ARG A 210 1.47 -9.80 12.29
N PHE A 211 2.10 -8.83 11.62
CA PHE A 211 2.82 -9.02 10.36
C PHE A 211 4.13 -8.22 10.28
N ASP A 212 4.72 -7.78 11.41
CA ASP A 212 6.06 -7.17 11.47
C ASP A 212 7.16 -7.98 10.75
N ARG A 213 7.04 -9.31 10.81
CA ARG A 213 7.93 -10.31 10.22
C ARG A 213 7.53 -10.75 8.81
N SER A 214 6.37 -10.33 8.29
CA SER A 214 5.90 -10.69 6.95
C SER A 214 6.96 -10.41 5.89
N VAL A 215 7.03 -11.24 4.84
CA VAL A 215 7.93 -11.00 3.70
C VAL A 215 7.69 -9.64 3.01
N TYR A 216 6.51 -9.04 3.20
CA TYR A 216 6.13 -7.73 2.68
C TYR A 216 6.39 -6.57 3.66
N ALA A 217 6.69 -6.85 4.94
CA ALA A 217 6.76 -5.85 6.00
C ALA A 217 7.86 -4.81 5.77
N GLU A 218 8.98 -5.20 5.17
CA GLU A 218 10.10 -4.30 4.91
C GLU A 218 9.75 -3.26 3.82
N HIS A 219 9.20 -3.72 2.70
CA HIS A 219 8.69 -2.83 1.66
C HIS A 219 7.55 -1.96 2.20
N PHE A 220 6.69 -2.48 3.09
CA PHE A 220 5.66 -1.70 3.76
C PHE A 220 6.25 -0.56 4.60
N ARG A 221 7.26 -0.83 5.45
CA ARG A 221 7.92 0.21 6.26
C ARG A 221 8.53 1.33 5.41
N GLN A 222 9.23 0.97 4.35
CA GLN A 222 9.84 1.92 3.40
C GLN A 222 8.77 2.75 2.67
N SER A 223 7.68 2.11 2.22
CA SER A 223 6.53 2.77 1.59
C SER A 223 5.76 3.67 2.57
N PHE A 224 5.67 3.29 3.84
CA PHE A 224 5.01 4.07 4.89
C PHE A 224 5.78 5.35 5.20
N ALA A 225 7.10 5.24 5.38
CA ALA A 225 7.98 6.38 5.62
C ALA A 225 7.92 7.42 4.50
N THR A 226 7.88 6.97 3.23
CA THR A 226 7.78 7.85 2.06
C THR A 226 6.36 8.35 1.80
N GLY A 227 5.34 7.55 2.12
CA GLY A 227 3.93 7.90 1.99
C GLY A 227 3.52 9.06 2.90
N LEU A 228 3.93 9.03 4.18
CA LEU A 228 3.63 10.08 5.17
C LEU A 228 4.02 11.51 4.75
N VAL A 229 5.03 11.66 3.88
CA VAL A 229 5.49 12.94 3.34
C VAL A 229 4.61 13.44 2.19
N ARG A 230 4.03 12.50 1.43
CA ARG A 230 3.22 12.78 0.25
C ARG A 230 1.79 13.13 0.62
N PHE A 231 1.19 12.29 1.46
CA PHE A 231 -0.14 12.50 2.02
C PHE A 231 -0.11 13.69 3.00
N ASP A 232 -1.24 14.34 3.22
CA ASP A 232 -1.34 15.56 4.05
C ASP A 232 -1.34 15.25 5.57
N ILE A 233 -0.43 14.37 5.99
CA ILE A 233 -0.39 13.77 7.32
C ILE A 233 0.63 14.52 8.15
N GLY A 234 0.16 15.61 8.77
CA GLY A 234 0.93 16.40 9.71
C GLY A 234 1.25 17.84 9.28
N ARG A 235 0.76 18.35 8.13
CA ARG A 235 0.83 19.79 7.86
C ARG A 235 0.07 20.61 8.92
N ASP A 236 -0.93 19.99 9.54
CA ASP A 236 -1.62 20.47 10.74
C ASP A 236 -0.86 20.04 12.01
N PRO A 237 -0.29 20.99 12.79
CA PRO A 237 0.39 20.69 14.05
C PRO A 237 -0.50 20.02 15.08
N ALA A 238 -1.82 20.26 15.08
CA ALA A 238 -2.75 19.61 16.01
C ALA A 238 -2.88 18.10 15.75
N LYS A 239 -2.60 17.64 14.53
CA LYS A 239 -2.60 16.22 14.15
C LYS A 239 -1.26 15.52 14.43
N PHE A 240 -0.19 16.28 14.70
CA PHE A 240 1.14 15.71 14.92
C PHE A 240 1.22 14.68 16.08
N PRO A 241 0.56 14.85 17.25
CA PRO A 241 0.56 13.83 18.31
C PRO A 241 -0.05 12.48 17.88
N LYS A 242 -1.04 12.51 16.96
CA LYS A 242 -1.69 11.31 16.41
C LYS A 242 -0.77 10.56 15.44
N LEU A 243 0.02 11.29 14.67
CA LEU A 243 1.09 10.74 13.84
C LEU A 243 2.16 10.08 14.72
N VAL A 244 2.62 10.75 15.78
CA VAL A 244 3.57 10.18 16.75
C VAL A 244 3.01 8.91 17.41
N ALA A 245 1.72 8.89 17.77
CA ALA A 245 1.07 7.68 18.30
C ALA A 245 1.10 6.51 17.29
N THR A 246 0.79 6.77 16.01
CA THR A 246 0.91 5.78 14.93
C THR A 246 2.34 5.23 14.80
N LEU A 247 3.36 6.09 14.95
CA LEU A 247 4.76 5.68 14.85
C LEU A 247 5.22 4.76 15.99
N ARG A 248 4.53 4.73 17.14
CA ARG A 248 4.86 3.81 18.25
C ARG A 248 4.70 2.33 17.90
N ALA A 249 4.03 2.01 16.79
CA ALA A 249 3.92 0.65 16.27
C ALA A 249 5.22 0.12 15.63
N PHE A 250 6.17 1.01 15.29
CA PHE A 250 7.46 0.68 14.68
C PHE A 250 8.57 0.63 15.73
N ASP A 251 9.74 0.10 15.39
CA ASP A 251 10.90 0.17 16.30
C ASP A 251 11.47 1.60 16.44
N ARG A 252 12.37 1.79 17.41
CA ARG A 252 12.96 3.10 17.73
C ARG A 252 13.85 3.67 16.63
N GLU A 253 14.39 2.84 15.73
CA GLU A 253 15.22 3.32 14.62
C GLU A 253 14.32 3.83 13.49
N GLN A 254 13.29 3.06 13.14
CA GLN A 254 12.27 3.42 12.16
C GLN A 254 11.51 4.69 12.59
N GLN A 255 11.12 4.80 13.86
CA GLN A 255 10.51 6.02 14.40
C GLN A 255 11.38 7.25 14.17
N ARG A 256 12.68 7.17 14.51
CA ARG A 256 13.64 8.28 14.30
C ARG A 256 13.82 8.59 12.81
N ALA A 257 13.94 7.57 11.96
CA ALA A 257 14.08 7.74 10.52
C ALA A 257 12.90 8.49 9.90
N VAL A 258 11.66 8.08 10.23
CA VAL A 258 10.44 8.72 9.73
C VAL A 258 10.31 10.16 10.24
N LEU A 259 10.58 10.40 11.54
CA LEU A 259 10.52 11.75 12.11
C LEU A 259 11.58 12.69 11.52
N LEU A 260 12.80 12.21 11.22
CA LEU A 260 13.81 13.02 10.52
C LEU A 260 13.39 13.37 9.09
N ILE A 261 12.75 12.45 8.38
CA ILE A 261 12.20 12.71 7.03
C ILE A 261 11.09 13.78 7.11
N ILE A 262 10.18 13.69 8.08
CA ILE A 262 9.14 14.69 8.34
C ILE A 262 9.76 16.05 8.68
N ALA A 263 10.75 16.08 9.59
CA ALA A 263 11.43 17.30 10.02
C ALA A 263 12.09 18.02 8.83
N ARG A 264 12.72 17.25 7.93
CA ARG A 264 13.34 17.77 6.71
C ARG A 264 12.33 18.36 5.73
N ASP A 265 11.28 17.62 5.36
CA ASP A 265 10.28 18.10 4.40
C ASP A 265 9.55 19.33 4.93
N ALA A 266 9.20 19.33 6.22
CA ALA A 266 8.61 20.47 6.90
C ALA A 266 9.52 21.70 6.85
N LEU A 267 10.82 21.56 7.15
CA LEU A 267 11.77 22.67 7.12
C LEU A 267 11.94 23.23 5.70
N VAL A 268 12.14 22.37 4.70
CA VAL A 268 12.35 22.77 3.29
C VAL A 268 11.12 23.50 2.73
N ARG A 269 9.91 23.17 3.22
CA ARG A 269 8.66 23.82 2.82
C ARG A 269 8.20 24.94 3.76
N GLY A 270 9.08 25.45 4.63
CA GLY A 270 8.79 26.58 5.53
C GLY A 270 7.83 26.30 6.69
N ARG A 271 7.47 25.03 6.95
CA ARG A 271 6.61 24.62 8.07
C ARG A 271 7.45 24.44 9.34
N PHE A 272 8.03 25.54 9.81
CA PHE A 272 9.04 25.55 10.87
C PHE A 272 8.58 24.87 12.17
N GLU A 273 7.35 25.10 12.61
CA GLU A 273 6.83 24.48 13.85
C GLU A 273 6.70 22.96 13.73
N GLN A 274 6.23 22.43 12.61
CA GLN A 274 6.19 20.99 12.35
C GLN A 274 7.62 20.40 12.33
N ALA A 275 8.57 21.11 11.73
CA ALA A 275 9.98 20.69 11.71
C ALA A 275 10.59 20.64 13.12
N ARG A 276 10.28 21.64 13.95
CA ARG A 276 10.71 21.73 15.35
C ARG A 276 10.14 20.57 16.17
N LEU A 277 8.82 20.33 16.09
CA LEU A 277 8.14 19.25 16.80
C LEU A 277 8.70 17.87 16.40
N ALA A 278 8.84 17.60 15.10
CA ALA A 278 9.40 16.35 14.62
C ALA A 278 10.85 16.12 15.09
N ALA A 279 11.70 17.15 15.04
CA ALA A 279 13.07 17.08 15.53
C ALA A 279 13.16 16.90 17.07
N GLU A 280 12.24 17.48 17.83
CA GLU A 280 12.16 17.29 19.28
C GLU A 280 11.71 15.87 19.66
N GLU A 281 10.77 15.25 18.95
CA GLU A 281 10.41 13.85 19.21
C GLU A 281 11.56 12.89 18.90
N VAL A 282 12.37 13.14 17.85
CA VAL A 282 13.61 12.36 17.60
C VAL A 282 14.52 12.39 18.82
N ALA A 283 14.68 13.56 19.46
CA ALA A 283 15.51 13.72 20.64
C ALA A 283 14.94 13.06 21.91
N ARG A 284 13.61 12.80 21.97
CA ARG A 284 12.97 12.08 23.07
C ARG A 284 13.07 10.55 22.95
N ILE A 285 13.40 10.00 21.77
CA ILE A 285 13.55 8.55 21.57
C ILE A 285 14.94 8.10 22.06
N PRO A 286 15.05 7.23 23.09
CA PRO A 286 16.33 6.81 23.63
C PRO A 286 17.13 5.91 22.68
N GLY A 287 18.46 6.00 22.76
CA GLY A 287 19.38 5.18 21.95
C GLY A 287 19.65 5.75 20.55
N ALA A 288 19.50 7.06 20.37
CA ALA A 288 19.92 7.73 19.14
C ALA A 288 21.45 7.72 19.00
N ASP A 289 21.93 7.41 17.79
CA ASP A 289 23.34 7.54 17.45
C ASP A 289 23.72 9.02 17.21
N GLN A 290 25.02 9.29 17.19
CA GLN A 290 25.51 10.67 17.10
C GLN A 290 25.14 11.35 15.76
N ALA A 291 24.97 10.60 14.66
CA ALA A 291 24.47 11.17 13.42
C ALA A 291 23.00 11.59 13.59
N THR A 292 22.11 10.72 14.08
CA THR A 292 20.71 11.08 14.36
C THR A 292 20.59 12.32 15.27
N VAL A 293 21.37 12.38 16.35
CA VAL A 293 21.37 13.53 17.28
C VAL A 293 21.80 14.82 16.56
N THR A 294 22.82 14.74 15.69
CA THR A 294 23.31 15.88 14.91
C THR A 294 22.26 16.37 13.91
N ARG A 295 21.58 15.45 13.22
CA ARG A 295 20.49 15.75 12.26
C ARG A 295 19.27 16.36 12.93
N ALA A 296 18.83 15.80 14.06
CA ALA A 296 17.74 16.38 14.87
C ALA A 296 18.09 17.80 15.36
N SER A 297 19.34 18.01 15.80
CA SER A 297 19.82 19.32 16.24
C SER A 297 19.82 20.35 15.10
N LEU A 298 20.21 19.95 13.89
CA LEU A 298 20.11 20.78 12.68
C LEU A 298 18.66 21.23 12.44
N TYR A 299 17.72 20.29 12.37
CA TYR A 299 16.32 20.61 12.07
C TYR A 299 15.65 21.47 13.17
N ARG A 300 15.95 21.20 14.44
CA ARG A 300 15.44 21.97 15.59
C ARG A 300 16.03 23.39 15.67
N ALA A 301 17.29 23.57 15.29
CA ALA A 301 17.92 24.88 15.31
C ALA A 301 17.51 25.71 14.07
N ALA A 302 17.54 25.11 12.88
CA ALA A 302 17.17 25.77 11.64
C ALA A 302 15.70 26.25 11.61
N SER A 303 14.79 25.49 12.23
CA SER A 303 13.39 25.91 12.39
C SER A 303 13.17 27.08 13.36
N ARG A 304 14.17 27.45 14.19
CA ARG A 304 14.03 28.50 15.20
C ARG A 304 14.74 29.81 14.85
N ILE A 305 15.50 29.88 13.76
CA ILE A 305 16.34 31.05 13.41
C ILE A 305 15.54 32.37 13.41
N GLY A 306 14.36 32.39 12.77
CA GLY A 306 13.53 33.60 12.66
C GLY A 306 12.78 34.02 13.93
N ILE A 307 12.82 33.21 15.00
CA ILE A 307 12.09 33.48 16.26
C ILE A 307 12.99 33.49 17.51
N ASP A 308 14.20 32.92 17.45
CA ASP A 308 15.14 32.84 18.57
C ASP A 308 15.98 34.13 18.69
N ARG A 309 15.37 35.17 19.25
CA ARG A 309 16.00 36.49 19.50
C ARG A 309 17.24 36.43 20.40
N ALA A 310 17.47 35.33 21.12
CA ALA A 310 18.63 35.15 21.98
C ALA A 310 19.86 34.56 21.23
N GLY A 311 19.74 34.26 19.93
CA GLY A 311 20.84 33.73 19.12
C GLY A 311 21.20 32.26 19.37
N GLY A 312 20.57 31.59 20.35
CA GLY A 312 20.90 30.21 20.74
C GLY A 312 20.75 29.19 19.60
N ALA A 313 19.77 29.38 18.71
CA ALA A 313 19.62 28.62 17.48
C ALA A 313 20.84 28.78 16.53
N ILE A 314 21.35 30.00 16.37
CA ILE A 314 22.50 30.31 15.51
C ILE A 314 23.77 29.68 16.07
N ASP A 315 24.00 29.81 17.38
CA ASP A 315 25.13 29.16 18.05
C ASP A 315 25.05 27.63 18.04
N THR A 316 23.84 27.07 18.06
CA THR A 316 23.64 25.63 17.87
C THR A 316 24.07 25.22 16.46
N LEU A 317 23.62 25.94 15.42
CA LEU A 317 24.00 25.67 14.02
C LEU A 317 25.51 25.75 13.80
N ARG A 318 26.18 26.76 14.37
CA ARG A 318 27.64 26.93 14.28
C ARG A 318 28.45 25.77 14.91
N LYS A 319 27.86 25.05 15.87
CA LYS A 319 28.49 23.90 16.56
C LYS A 319 28.23 22.56 15.89
N ILE A 320 27.47 22.51 14.78
CA ILE A 320 27.16 21.27 14.08
C ILE A 320 28.36 20.81 13.24
N ASP A 321 28.84 19.60 13.54
CA ASP A 321 29.85 18.92 12.74
C ASP A 321 29.25 18.49 11.37
N ALA A 322 29.55 19.27 10.34
CA ALA A 322 29.10 19.02 8.97
C ALA A 322 29.66 17.72 8.35
N ALA A 323 30.70 17.09 8.93
CA ALA A 323 31.18 15.80 8.47
C ALA A 323 30.19 14.66 8.79
N ARG A 324 29.36 14.82 9.83
CA ARG A 324 28.34 13.84 10.29
C ARG A 324 26.99 13.97 9.56
N LEU A 325 26.86 14.90 8.64
CA LEU A 325 25.64 15.14 7.87
C LEU A 325 25.72 14.45 6.48
N PRO A 326 24.62 13.84 6.00
CA PRO A 326 24.43 13.52 4.58
C PRO A 326 24.60 14.75 3.68
N PRO A 327 25.01 14.61 2.40
CA PRO A 327 25.24 15.74 1.49
C PRO A 327 24.08 16.74 1.43
N GLU A 328 22.85 16.25 1.27
CA GLU A 328 21.63 17.08 1.20
C GLU A 328 21.37 17.92 2.46
N GLU A 329 21.92 17.53 3.61
CA GLU A 329 21.73 18.21 4.89
C GLU A 329 22.86 19.20 5.18
N LYS A 330 24.04 19.03 4.56
CA LYS A 330 25.09 20.06 4.54
C LYS A 330 24.60 21.33 3.84
N ASP A 331 23.79 21.19 2.80
CA ASP A 331 23.21 22.32 2.06
C ASP A 331 22.16 23.07 2.88
N ILE A 332 21.37 22.33 3.68
CA ILE A 332 20.45 22.91 4.67
C ILE A 332 21.23 23.69 5.73
N LEU A 333 22.32 23.13 6.28
CA LEU A 333 23.17 23.82 7.26
C LEU A 333 23.80 25.10 6.69
N ARG A 334 24.38 25.04 5.48
CA ARG A 334 24.96 26.22 4.82
C ARG A 334 23.92 27.31 4.57
N THR A 335 22.72 26.93 4.13
CA THR A 335 21.61 27.87 3.88
C THR A 335 21.12 28.50 5.18
N ALA A 336 20.95 27.69 6.23
CA ALA A 336 20.55 28.11 7.57
C ALA A 336 21.55 29.14 8.16
N LEU A 337 22.86 28.89 8.05
CA LEU A 337 23.89 29.81 8.52
C LEU A 337 23.92 31.14 7.75
N ARG A 338 23.66 31.14 6.44
CA ARG A 338 23.54 32.37 5.64
C ARG A 338 22.33 33.21 6.06
N VAL A 339 21.15 32.59 6.16
CA VAL A 339 19.92 33.27 6.61
C VAL A 339 20.07 33.81 8.03
N ALA A 340 20.77 33.07 8.90
CA ALA A 340 21.10 33.54 10.25
C ALA A 340 22.02 34.77 10.27
N ALA A 341 22.97 34.88 9.33
CA ALA A 341 23.80 36.07 9.19
C ALA A 341 22.97 37.29 8.74
N GLU A 342 22.14 37.14 7.70
CA GLU A 342 21.24 38.20 7.21
C GLU A 342 20.30 38.74 8.31
N ILE A 343 19.84 37.88 9.23
CA ILE A 343 18.99 38.28 10.37
C ILE A 343 19.77 39.03 11.46
N VAL A 344 21.07 38.76 11.62
CA VAL A 344 21.94 39.47 12.57
C VAL A 344 22.43 40.80 12.01
N ASP A 345 22.70 40.85 10.70
CA ASP A 345 23.19 42.04 9.99
C ASP A 345 22.04 43.01 9.64
N ALA A 346 20.78 42.58 9.73
CA ALA A 346 19.62 43.45 9.59
C ALA A 346 19.57 44.49 10.73
N PRO A 347 19.55 45.81 10.42
CA PRO A 347 19.53 46.83 11.46
C PRO A 347 18.25 46.73 12.31
N MET A 348 18.38 46.86 13.63
CA MET A 348 17.25 46.75 14.58
C MET A 348 16.19 47.88 14.46
N GLY A 349 16.28 48.75 13.46
CA GLY A 349 15.28 49.78 13.17
C GLY A 349 14.14 49.22 12.32
N GLY A 350 13.03 48.82 12.95
CA GLY A 350 11.82 48.49 12.18
C GLY A 350 10.78 47.59 12.81
N ALA A 351 10.98 47.07 14.03
CA ALA A 351 9.88 46.49 14.80
C ALA A 351 8.97 47.61 15.33
N GLN A 352 8.18 48.21 14.45
CA GLN A 352 7.07 49.06 14.86
C GLN A 352 6.04 48.19 15.57
N THR A 353 6.08 48.18 16.90
CA THR A 353 4.86 47.95 17.68
C THR A 353 3.86 48.99 17.19
N PRO A 354 2.66 48.61 16.71
CA PRO A 354 1.64 49.59 16.40
C PRO A 354 1.30 50.34 17.68
N ALA A 355 1.64 51.63 17.75
CA ALA A 355 1.13 52.48 18.80
C ALA A 355 -0.40 52.49 18.68
N PRO A 356 -1.17 52.19 19.74
CA PRO A 356 -2.63 52.21 19.67
C PRO A 356 -3.10 53.64 19.33
N GLY A 357 -3.60 53.85 18.11
CA GLY A 357 -4.19 55.12 17.68
C GLY A 357 -3.45 55.93 16.61
N ALA A 358 -2.44 55.40 15.93
CA ALA A 358 -1.81 56.08 14.78
C ALA A 358 -2.32 55.54 13.42
N THR A 359 -3.40 56.11 12.91
CA THR A 359 -3.89 55.85 11.54
C THR A 359 -2.96 56.53 10.53
N ALA A 360 -1.95 55.81 10.04
CA ALA A 360 -1.15 56.25 8.90
C ALA A 360 -1.85 55.83 7.60
N GLU A 361 -2.16 56.80 6.73
CA GLU A 361 -2.59 56.53 5.36
C GLU A 361 -1.52 55.75 4.57
N PRO A 362 -1.92 54.86 3.65
CA PRO A 362 -0.95 54.12 2.84
C PRO A 362 -0.15 55.07 1.95
N ALA A 363 1.18 54.98 2.06
CA ALA A 363 2.11 55.73 1.22
C ALA A 363 1.88 55.45 -0.28
N ASP A 364 1.99 56.50 -1.09
CA ASP A 364 1.59 56.45 -2.50
C ASP A 364 2.43 55.47 -3.32
N LEU A 365 1.78 54.47 -3.93
CA LEU A 365 2.45 53.45 -4.74
C LEU A 365 3.11 54.06 -5.99
N ASP A 366 4.37 53.69 -6.24
CA ASP A 366 5.17 54.11 -7.41
C ASP A 366 4.33 54.09 -8.71
N PRO A 367 4.25 55.20 -9.48
CA PRO A 367 3.53 55.27 -10.75
C PRO A 367 3.92 54.22 -11.79
N ARG A 368 5.10 53.60 -11.69
CA ARG A 368 5.52 52.45 -12.50
C ARG A 368 4.89 51.14 -12.00
N MET A 369 4.81 50.96 -10.69
CA MET A 369 4.18 49.79 -10.06
C MET A 369 2.66 49.80 -10.26
N LYS A 370 2.00 50.97 -10.10
CA LYS A 370 0.58 51.14 -10.43
C LYS A 370 0.27 50.73 -11.88
N ARG A 371 1.07 51.18 -12.85
CA ARG A 371 0.90 50.82 -14.27
C ARG A 371 1.11 49.33 -14.56
N LEU A 372 2.02 48.67 -13.83
CA LEU A 372 2.23 47.22 -13.95
C LEU A 372 1.07 46.42 -13.34
N LEU A 373 0.58 46.82 -12.16
CA LEU A 373 -0.60 46.22 -11.51
C LEU A 373 -1.85 46.37 -12.39
N SER A 374 -2.15 47.59 -12.84
CA SER A 374 -3.28 47.82 -13.77
C SER A 374 -3.10 47.15 -15.15
N GLY A 375 -1.89 46.73 -15.50
CA GLY A 375 -1.63 45.87 -16.67
C GLY A 375 -2.00 44.41 -16.37
N ALA A 376 -1.46 43.87 -15.28
CA ALA A 376 -1.72 42.51 -14.82
C ALA A 376 -3.22 42.26 -14.52
N GLU A 377 -3.89 43.19 -13.85
CA GLU A 377 -5.34 43.14 -13.56
C GLU A 377 -6.19 43.08 -14.83
N ARG A 378 -5.82 43.84 -15.88
CA ARG A 378 -6.51 43.79 -17.17
C ARG A 378 -6.29 42.45 -17.86
N SER A 379 -5.07 41.94 -17.92
CA SER A 379 -4.79 40.61 -18.50
C SER A 379 -5.47 39.48 -17.71
N LEU A 380 -5.62 39.62 -16.39
CA LEU A 380 -6.28 38.63 -15.55
C LEU A 380 -7.81 38.67 -15.72
N ALA A 381 -8.42 39.85 -15.85
CA ALA A 381 -9.83 40.02 -16.19
C ALA A 381 -10.15 39.51 -17.61
N GLU A 382 -9.25 39.72 -18.57
CA GLU A 382 -9.38 39.25 -19.96
C GLU A 382 -9.28 37.71 -20.04
N ALA A 383 -8.34 37.11 -19.29
CA ALA A 383 -8.25 35.66 -19.14
C ALA A 383 -9.48 35.05 -18.43
N GLN A 384 -10.00 35.70 -17.38
CA GLN A 384 -11.24 35.27 -16.71
C GLN A 384 -12.46 35.36 -17.63
N LYS A 385 -12.51 36.37 -18.51
CA LYS A 385 -13.58 36.51 -19.51
C LYS A 385 -13.53 35.40 -20.57
N LEU A 386 -12.33 35.04 -21.04
CA LEU A 386 -12.12 33.91 -21.97
C LEU A 386 -12.46 32.55 -21.34
N LEU A 387 -12.36 32.40 -20.02
CA LEU A 387 -12.76 31.20 -19.29
C LEU A 387 -14.25 31.15 -18.94
N ALA A 388 -15.00 32.23 -19.19
CA ALA A 388 -16.42 32.35 -18.87
C ALA A 388 -17.36 32.17 -20.09
N ASP A 389 -16.84 32.10 -21.32
CA ASP A 389 -17.64 31.86 -22.53
C ASP A 389 -17.98 30.36 -22.70
N PRO A 390 -19.27 29.96 -22.70
CA PRO A 390 -19.66 28.56 -22.75
C PRO A 390 -19.79 28.05 -24.20
N VAL A 391 -18.68 27.59 -24.79
CA VAL A 391 -18.70 26.88 -26.09
C VAL A 391 -17.97 25.53 -26.01
N PHE A 392 -18.59 24.56 -25.32
CA PHE A 392 -18.77 23.19 -25.85
C PHE A 392 -19.76 22.38 -24.99
N THR A 393 -21.01 22.33 -25.41
CA THR A 393 -22.04 21.47 -24.80
C THR A 393 -21.90 20.05 -25.35
N PRO A 394 -21.70 18.99 -24.53
CA PRO A 394 -21.72 17.62 -25.03
C PRO A 394 -23.17 17.19 -25.31
N ALA A 395 -23.52 17.09 -26.60
CA ALA A 395 -24.83 16.60 -27.01
C ALA A 395 -25.01 15.11 -26.63
N ARG A 396 -26.09 14.78 -25.92
CA ARG A 396 -26.49 13.40 -25.62
C ARG A 396 -27.41 12.84 -26.71
N SER A 397 -27.15 11.58 -27.09
CA SER A 397 -28.07 10.53 -27.55
C SER A 397 -29.26 10.95 -28.45
N GLY A 398 -29.20 10.51 -29.71
CA GLY A 398 -30.22 10.77 -30.73
C GLY A 398 -31.53 9.99 -30.64
N ASP A 399 -32.29 10.08 -31.73
CA ASP A 399 -33.32 9.12 -32.14
C ASP A 399 -33.50 9.16 -33.67
N ALA A 400 -34.33 8.28 -34.25
CA ALA A 400 -34.22 7.83 -35.64
C ALA A 400 -35.29 8.33 -36.66
N ARG A 401 -34.98 8.14 -37.95
CA ARG A 401 -35.90 7.96 -39.11
C ARG A 401 -36.67 9.20 -39.63
N PRO A 402 -37.34 9.16 -40.82
CA PRO A 402 -37.75 8.03 -41.69
C PRO A 402 -36.63 7.18 -42.28
#